data_AF-A0A932TSQ3-F1
#
_entry.id   AF-A0A932TSQ3-F1
#
_cell.length_a   1.000
_cell.length_b   1.000
_cell.length_c   1.000
_cell.angle_alpha   90.00
_cell.angle_beta   90.00
_cell.angle_gamma   90.00
#
_symmetry.space_group_name_H-M   'P 1'
#
loop_
_entity.id
_entity.type
_entity.pdbx_description
1 polymer ?
#
loop_
_entity_poly.entity_id
_entity_poly.type
_entity_poly.pdbx_seq_one_letter_code
_entity_poly.pdbx_strand_id
1 'polypeptide(L)' 'MGTQAITVALEPETADRLERCVPPDEVEDFVRRAIKRQLDAMELQGLSAEMQECAREMHDEILAIERDFAPLEEEIHRQA' A
#
# COMPACT_ATOMS: atom_id res chain seq x y z
N MET A 1 2.68 26.87 -3.22
CA MET A 1 1.73 25.85 -3.72
C MET A 1 0.34 26.29 -3.28
N GLY A 2 -0.61 26.43 -4.21
CA GLY A 2 -1.93 26.97 -3.89
C GLY A 2 -2.80 25.94 -3.15
N THR A 3 -3.56 26.39 -2.16
CA THR A 3 -4.61 25.58 -1.54
C THR A 3 -5.77 25.45 -2.53
N GLN A 4 -6.02 24.24 -3.04
CA GLN A 4 -7.24 23.97 -3.79
C GLN A 4 -8.38 23.67 -2.81
N ALA A 5 -9.51 24.35 -2.97
CA ALA A 5 -10.73 24.03 -2.26
C ALA A 5 -11.44 22.88 -2.98
N ILE A 6 -11.83 21.85 -2.23
CA ILE A 6 -12.64 20.74 -2.73
C ILE A 6 -13.97 20.71 -1.98
N THR A 7 -15.05 20.53 -2.72
CA THR A 7 -16.38 20.30 -2.15
C THR A 7 -16.62 18.80 -2.08
N VAL A 8 -16.93 18.30 -0.89
CA VAL A 8 -17.20 16.87 -0.66
C VAL A 8 -18.66 16.72 -0.28
N ALA A 9 -19.39 15.89 -1.03
CA ALA A 9 -20.73 15.48 -0.65
C ALA A 9 -20.64 14.25 0.26
N LEU A 10 -21.32 14.29 1.40
CA LEU A 10 -21.42 13.17 2.33
C LEU A 10 -22.83 12.59 2.25
N GLU A 11 -22.93 11.28 2.46
CA GLU A 11 -24.23 10.63 2.69
C GLU A 11 -24.91 11.27 3.91
N PRO A 12 -26.25 11.44 3.91
CA PRO A 12 -26.97 12.12 4.99
C PRO A 12 -26.65 11.58 6.38
N GLU A 13 -26.59 10.25 6.53
CA GLU A 13 -26.23 9.61 7.80
C GLU A 13 -24.80 9.98 8.26
N THR A 14 -23.87 10.10 7.33
CA THR A 14 -22.47 10.44 7.63
C THR A 14 -22.35 11.93 8.00
N ALA A 15 -23.06 12.81 7.30
CA ALA A 15 -23.16 14.23 7.66
C ALA A 15 -23.76 14.40 9.06
N ASP A 16 -24.89 13.75 9.36
CA ASP A 16 -25.53 13.80 10.67
C ASP A 16 -24.61 13.31 11.80
N ARG A 17 -23.79 12.29 11.53
CA ARG A 17 -22.81 11.78 12.49
C ARG A 17 -21.67 12.76 12.68
N LEU A 18 -21.17 13.36 11.60
CA LEU A 18 -20.11 14.35 11.65
C LEU A 18 -20.53 15.57 12.49
N GLU A 19 -21.71 16.12 12.22
CA GLU A 19 -22.27 17.26 12.96
C GLU A 19 -22.50 16.97 14.45
N ARG A 20 -22.86 15.73 14.80
CA ARG A 20 -23.07 15.32 16.20
C ARG A 20 -21.78 15.04 16.96
N CYS A 21 -20.71 14.62 16.27
CA CYS A 21 -19.49 14.13 16.90
C CYS A 21 -18.32 15.12 16.83
N VAL A 22 -18.36 16.08 15.91
CA VAL A 22 -17.27 17.02 15.67
C VAL A 22 -17.77 18.45 15.90
N PRO A 23 -17.07 19.27 16.70
CA PRO A 23 -17.39 20.68 16.85
C PRO A 23 -17.42 21.40 15.48
N PRO A 24 -18.39 22.30 15.22
CA PRO A 24 -18.55 22.95 13.92
C PRO A 24 -17.28 23.68 13.41
N ASP A 25 -16.48 24.23 14.32
CA ASP A 25 -15.23 24.93 14.06
C ASP A 25 -14.05 23.99 13.73
N GLU A 26 -14.19 22.69 14.01
CA GLU A 26 -13.17 21.66 13.75
C GLU A 26 -13.50 20.76 12.56
N VAL A 27 -14.69 20.90 11.94
CA VAL A 27 -15.18 20.00 10.88
C VAL A 27 -14.22 19.97 9.69
N GLU A 28 -13.73 21.13 9.23
CA GLU A 28 -12.81 21.18 8.09
C GLU A 28 -11.51 20.41 8.37
N ASP A 29 -10.89 20.67 9.52
CA ASP A 29 -9.65 20.01 9.93
C ASP A 29 -9.85 18.52 10.17
N PHE A 30 -11.00 18.12 10.71
CA PHE A 30 -11.36 16.72 10.86
C PHE A 30 -11.44 16.02 9.50
N VAL A 31 -12.19 16.58 8.55
CA VAL A 31 -12.35 16.02 7.19
C VAL A 31 -11.00 15.97 6.48
N ARG A 32 -10.20 17.03 6.57
CA ARG A 32 -8.85 17.10 5.98
C ARG A 32 -7.95 15.98 6.52
N ARG A 33 -7.95 15.73 7.83
CA ARG A 33 -7.18 14.65 8.46
C ARG A 33 -7.70 13.27 8.08
N ALA A 34 -9.01 13.09 8.00
CA ALA A 34 -9.62 11.83 7.60
C ALA A 34 -9.25 11.47 6.15
N ILE A 35 -9.37 12.43 5.22
CA ILE A 35 -8.97 12.26 3.82
C ILE A 35 -7.49 11.91 3.74
N LYS A 36 -6.63 12.70 4.40
CA LYS A 36 -5.18 12.44 4.40
C LYS A 36 -4.85 11.03 4.88
N ARG A 37 -5.42 10.62 6.03
CA ARG A 37 -5.19 9.29 6.60
C ARG A 37 -5.60 8.18 5.64
N GLN A 38 -6.71 8.36 4.92
CA GLN A 38 -7.17 7.38 3.95
C GLN A 38 -6.25 7.31 2.73
N LEU A 39 -5.77 8.45 2.23
CA LEU A 39 -4.80 8.50 1.13
C LEU A 39 -3.48 7.82 1.52
N ASP A 40 -2.93 8.15 2.70
CA ASP A 40 -1.71 7.53 3.22
C ASP A 40 -1.88 6.00 3.35
N ALA A 41 -3.07 5.54 3.78
CA ALA A 41 -3.37 4.11 3.89
C ALA A 41 -3.46 3.42 2.51
N MET A 42 -4.05 4.08 1.51
CA MET A 42 -4.12 3.58 0.15
C MET A 42 -2.72 3.48 -0.49
N GLU A 43 -1.86 4.47 -0.26
CA GLU A 43 -0.47 4.46 -0.71
C GLU A 43 0.32 3.32 -0.07
N LEU A 44 0.19 3.13 1.25
CA LEU A 44 0.83 2.02 1.94
C LEU A 44 0.35 0.64 1.43
N GLN A 45 -0.95 0.50 1.15
CA GLN A 45 -1.50 -0.72 0.57
C GLN A 45 -0.94 -0.99 -0.82
N GLY A 46 -0.83 0.04 -1.66
CA GLY A 46 -0.19 -0.06 -2.98
C GLY A 46 1.26 -0.53 -2.87
N LEU A 47 2.05 0.15 -2.02
CA LEU A 47 3.46 -0.20 -1.80
C LEU A 47 3.61 -1.63 -1.27
N SER A 48 2.74 -2.05 -0.34
CA SER A 48 2.76 -3.42 0.18
C SER A 48 2.47 -4.46 -0.90
N ALA A 49 1.59 -4.16 -1.84
CA ALA A 49 1.29 -5.06 -2.95
C ALA A 49 2.47 -5.17 -3.92
N GLU A 50 3.08 -4.03 -4.28
CA GLU A 50 4.29 -3.99 -5.12
C GLU A 50 5.45 -4.76 -4.49
N MET A 51 5.66 -4.61 -3.17
CA MET A 51 6.70 -5.36 -2.46
C MET A 51 6.45 -6.87 -2.47
N GLN A 52 5.19 -7.30 -2.34
CA GLN A 52 4.84 -8.72 -2.41
C GLN A 52 5.07 -9.29 -3.81
N GLU A 53 4.74 -8.52 -4.85
CA GLU A 53 4.99 -8.90 -6.23
C GLU A 53 6.49 -9.03 -6.51
N CYS A 54 7.28 -8.03 -6.13
CA CYS A 54 8.74 -8.06 -6.27
C CYS A 54 9.37 -9.24 -5.51
N ALA A 55 8.93 -9.51 -4.27
CA ALA A 55 9.43 -10.64 -3.50
C ALA A 55 9.13 -12.00 -4.16
N ARG A 56 7.96 -12.13 -4.79
CA ARG A 56 7.59 -13.32 -5.55
C ARG A 56 8.47 -13.49 -6.80
N GLU A 57 8.66 -12.42 -7.56
CA GLU A 57 9.54 -12.44 -8.75
C GLU A 57 10.97 -12.85 -8.38
N MET A 58 11.53 -12.25 -7.33
CA MET A 58 12.87 -12.60 -6.84
C MET A 58 12.96 -14.07 -6.41
N HIS A 59 11.96 -14.57 -5.70
CA HIS A 59 11.91 -15.98 -5.28
C HIS A 59 11.89 -16.92 -6.50
N ASP A 60 11.08 -16.61 -7.51
CA ASP A 60 10.98 -17.42 -8.72
C ASP A 60 12.29 -17.40 -9.52
N GLU A 61 12.96 -16.25 -9.60
CA GLU A 61 14.29 -16.13 -10.19
C GLU A 61 15.35 -16.95 -9.45
N ILE A 62 15.36 -16.92 -8.11
CA ILE A 62 16.28 -17.72 -7.30
C ILE A 62 16.07 -19.21 -7.58
N LEU A 63 14.82 -19.69 -7.61
CA LEU A 63 14.53 -21.10 -7.91
C LEU A 63 14.94 -21.49 -9.33
N ALA A 64 14.81 -20.58 -10.30
CA ALA A 64 15.30 -20.81 -11.65
C ALA A 64 16.83 -20.96 -11.68
N ILE A 65 17.54 -20.07 -10.98
CA ILE A 65 19.00 -20.14 -10.83
C ILE A 65 19.40 -21.47 -10.15
N GLU A 66 18.81 -21.82 -9.01
CA GLU A 66 19.13 -23.08 -8.32
C GLU A 66 18.95 -24.30 -9.21
N ARG A 67 17.87 -24.31 -10.03
CA ARG A 67 17.64 -25.38 -11.01
C ARG A 67 18.73 -25.46 -12.08
N ASP A 68 19.16 -24.31 -12.58
CA ASP A 68 20.19 -24.24 -13.63
C ASP A 68 21.57 -24.66 -13.09
N PHE A 69 21.86 -24.40 -11.82
CA PHE A 69 23.15 -24.73 -11.17
C PHE A 69 23.21 -26.13 -10.55
N ALA A 70 22.08 -26.73 -10.16
CA ALA A 70 22.03 -28.09 -9.62
C ALA A 70 22.83 -29.15 -10.43
N PRO A 71 22.71 -29.25 -11.77
CA PRO A 71 23.49 -30.23 -12.53
C PRO A 71 25.00 -29.97 -12.51
N LEU A 72 25.42 -28.70 -12.42
CA LEU A 72 26.84 -28.33 -12.31
C LEU A 72 27.41 -28.74 -10.95
N GLU A 73 26.63 -28.57 -9.87
CA GLU A 73 27.02 -28.99 -8.53
C GLU A 73 27.16 -30.52 -8.41
N GLU A 74 26.26 -31.28 -9.05
CA GLU A 74 26.34 -32.75 -9.13
C GLU A 74 27.57 -33.24 -9.89
N GLU A 75 28.03 -32.48 -10.89
CA GLU A 75 29.20 -32.80 -11.69
C GLU A 75 30.50 -32.52 -10.92
N ILE A 76 30.55 -31.42 -10.16
CA ILE A 76 31.65 -31.12 -9.23
C ILE A 76 31.77 -32.21 -8.15
N HIS A 77 30.66 -32.62 -7.54
CA HIS A 77 30.67 -33.66 -6.50
C HIS A 77 31.05 -35.05 -7.04
N ARG A 78 30.79 -35.36 -8.31
CA ARG A 78 31.24 -36.62 -8.95
C ARG A 78 32.74 -36.64 -9.24
N GLN A 79 33.37 -35.48 -9.32
CA GLN A 79 34.80 -35.35 -9.64
C GLN A 79 35.70 -35.15 -8.41
N ALA A 80 35.12 -34.88 -7.23
CA ALA A 80 35.79 -34.80 -5.94
C ALA A 80 35.89 -36.15 -5.24
#